data_AF-A0A835DJQ2-F1
#
_entry.id   AF-A0A835DJQ2-F1
#
_cell.length_a   1.000
_cell.length_b   1.000
_cell.length_c   1.000
_cell.angle_alpha   90.00
_cell.angle_beta   90.00
_cell.angle_gamma   90.00
#
_symmetry.space_group_name_H-M   'P 1'
#
loop_
_entity.id
_entity.type
_entity.pdbx_description
1 polymer ?
#
loop_
_entity_poly.entity_id
_entity_poly.type
_entity_poly.pdbx_seq_one_letter_code
_entity_poly.pdbx_strand_id
1 'polypeptide(L)'
;MRFTLLQVTLAAKQLIHALLHRDPANRLGSNSGSNEIKQHPFFLGINWPLIRCMSPPTLDVPLQLIGKDSKFKDVQWEDEGVLAQSLEIF
;
A
#
# COMPACT_ATOMS: atom_id res chain seq x y z
N MET A 1 1.07 26.17 20.09
CA MET A 1 0.97 24.97 19.23
C MET A 1 0.27 25.36 17.93
N ARG A 2 1.00 25.43 16.81
CA ARG A 2 0.39 25.58 15.49
C ARG A 2 -0.01 24.19 15.01
N PHE A 3 -1.28 23.83 15.14
CA PHE A 3 -1.84 22.70 14.41
C PHE A 3 -1.98 23.12 12.95
N THR A 4 -0.93 22.94 12.15
CA THR A 4 -1.11 22.95 10.69
C THR A 4 -1.94 21.71 10.36
N LEU A 5 -3.23 21.90 10.08
CA LEU A 5 -4.05 20.88 9.43
C LEU A 5 -3.34 20.52 8.13
N LEU A 6 -2.64 19.38 8.09
CA LEU A 6 -1.91 18.93 6.90
C LEU A 6 -2.92 18.85 5.75
N GLN A 7 -2.86 19.82 4.85
CA GLN A 7 -3.78 19.91 3.73
C GLN A 7 -3.38 18.83 2.73
N VAL A 8 -4.19 17.78 2.62
CA VAL A 8 -4.00 16.72 1.63
C VAL A 8 -4.33 17.29 0.25
N THR A 9 -3.45 17.06 -0.72
CA THR A 9 -3.65 17.50 -2.12
C THR A 9 -4.87 16.83 -2.74
N LEU A 10 -5.48 17.47 -3.74
CA LEU A 10 -6.63 16.88 -4.44
C LEU A 10 -6.28 15.54 -5.09
N ALA A 11 -5.10 15.44 -5.72
CA ALA A 11 -4.63 14.21 -6.34
C ALA A 11 -4.49 13.07 -5.33
N ALA A 12 -4.02 13.35 -4.10
CA ALA A 12 -3.95 12.35 -3.05
C ALA A 12 -5.35 11.88 -2.62
N LYS A 13 -6.31 12.79 -2.45
CA LYS A 13 -7.70 12.44 -2.11
C LYS A 13 -8.34 11.57 -3.20
N GLN A 14 -8.15 11.94 -4.47
CA GLN A 14 -8.65 11.18 -5.61
C GLN A 14 -8.04 9.78 -5.68
N LEU A 15 -6.72 9.67 -5.48
CA LEU A 15 -6.03 8.37 -5.44
C LEU A 15 -6.64 7.45 -4.37
N ILE A 16 -6.80 7.95 -3.15
CA ILE A 16 -7.36 7.17 -2.04
C ILE A 16 -8.81 6.75 -2.34
N HIS A 17 -9.65 7.65 -2.87
CA HIS A 17 -11.01 7.30 -3.28
C HIS A 17 -11.04 6.20 -4.34
N ALA A 18 -10.16 6.27 -5.34
CA ALA A 18 -10.11 5.29 -6.43
C ALA A 18 -9.59 3.92 -5.96
N LEU A 19 -8.60 3.89 -5.05
CA LEU A 19 -8.09 2.66 -4.43
C LEU A 19 -9.09 2.01 -3.48
N LEU A 20 -9.91 2.82 -2.78
CA LEU A 20 -10.91 2.34 -1.83
C LEU A 20 -12.32 2.26 -2.45
N HIS A 21 -12.40 2.11 -3.77
CA HIS A 21 -13.68 1.90 -4.42
C HIS A 21 -14.35 0.62 -3.89
N ARG A 22 -15.62 0.76 -3.47
CA ARG A 22 -16.39 -0.30 -2.81
C ARG A 22 -16.59 -1.51 -3.72
N ASP A 23 -16.96 -1.24 -4.97
CA ASP A 23 -17.04 -2.26 -6.00
C ASP A 23 -15.61 -2.58 -6.50
N PRO A 24 -15.15 -3.85 -6.38
CA PRO A 24 -13.81 -4.25 -6.81
C PRO A 24 -13.61 -4.12 -8.32
N ALA A 25 -14.64 -4.25 -9.17
CA ALA A 25 -14.48 -4.13 -10.61
C ALA A 25 -14.09 -2.69 -11.04
N ASN A 26 -14.52 -1.71 -10.26
CA ASN A 26 -14.28 -0.29 -10.49
C ASN A 26 -13.10 0.27 -9.66
N ARG A 27 -12.41 -0.57 -8.90
CA ARG A 27 -11.25 -0.17 -8.09
C ARG A 27 -10.05 0.13 -8.99
N LEU A 28 -9.29 1.16 -8.63
CA LEU A 28 -8.03 1.47 -9.31
C LEU A 28 -7.07 0.27 -9.23
N GLY A 29 -6.63 -0.18 -10.39
CA GLY A 29 -5.77 -1.35 -10.56
C GLY A 29 -6.51 -2.63 -10.94
N SER A 30 -7.83 -2.60 -11.10
CA SER A 30 -8.61 -3.81 -11.42
C SER A 30 -8.56 -4.22 -12.89
N ASN A 31 -8.43 -3.28 -13.85
CA ASN A 31 -8.42 -3.64 -15.27
C ASN A 31 -7.00 -3.85 -15.80
N SER A 32 -6.10 -2.88 -15.59
CA SER A 32 -4.71 -2.93 -16.08
C SER A 32 -3.66 -3.09 -14.97
N GLY A 33 -4.08 -3.54 -13.78
CA GLY A 33 -3.17 -3.80 -12.66
C GLY A 33 -2.44 -2.55 -12.18
N SER A 34 -1.18 -2.73 -11.78
CA SER A 34 -0.34 -1.64 -11.27
C SER A 34 -0.11 -0.49 -12.26
N ASN A 35 -0.38 -0.68 -13.56
CA ASN A 35 -0.18 0.37 -14.56
C ASN A 35 -1.10 1.58 -14.32
N GLU A 36 -2.35 1.35 -13.92
CA GLU A 36 -3.31 2.42 -13.61
C GLU A 36 -2.85 3.27 -12.42
N ILE A 37 -2.31 2.60 -11.40
CA ILE A 37 -1.76 3.25 -10.22
C ILE A 37 -0.58 4.14 -10.61
N LYS A 38 0.36 3.62 -11.42
CA LYS A 38 1.55 4.34 -11.88
C LYS A 38 1.23 5.59 -12.71
N GLN A 39 0.12 5.57 -13.45
CA GLN A 39 -0.33 6.67 -14.32
C GLN A 39 -1.16 7.73 -13.59
N HIS A 40 -1.57 7.49 -12.34
CA HIS A 40 -2.39 8.44 -11.60
C HIS A 40 -1.64 9.76 -11.36
N PRO A 41 -2.31 10.95 -11.47
CA PRO A 41 -1.65 12.26 -11.31
C PRO A 41 -0.87 12.46 -10.01
N PHE A 42 -1.25 11.74 -8.95
CA PHE A 42 -0.52 11.74 -7.68
C PHE A 42 0.95 11.29 -7.82
N PHE A 43 1.24 10.38 -8.75
CA PHE A 43 2.58 9.84 -9.00
C PHE A 43 3.27 10.45 -10.21
N LEU A 44 2.79 11.61 -10.68
CA LEU A 44 3.41 12.32 -11.79
C LEU A 44 4.87 12.68 -11.46
N GLY A 45 5.77 12.41 -12.40
CA GLY A 45 7.21 12.67 -12.23
C GLY A 45 8.01 11.51 -11.62
N ILE A 46 7.36 10.41 -11.22
CA ILE A 46 8.08 9.21 -10.78
C ILE A 46 8.61 8.43 -11.99
N ASN A 47 9.91 8.16 -12.00
CA ASN A 47 10.55 7.27 -12.95
C ASN A 47 10.48 5.81 -12.46
N TRP A 48 9.36 5.13 -12.73
CA TRP A 48 9.09 3.77 -12.24
C TRP A 48 10.14 2.72 -12.61
N PRO A 49 10.72 2.68 -13.84
CA PRO A 49 11.82 1.78 -14.17
C PRO A 49 13.05 1.90 -13.26
N LEU A 50 13.34 3.10 -12.76
CA LEU A 50 14.52 3.40 -11.95
C LEU A 50 14.24 3.62 -10.47
N ILE A 51 12.99 3.38 -10.01
CA ILE A 51 12.54 3.74 -8.65
C ILE A 51 13.44 3.20 -7.53
N ARG A 52 14.05 2.02 -7.74
CA ARG A 52 14.97 1.38 -6.77
C ARG A 52 16.35 2.05 -6.68
N CYS A 53 16.72 2.81 -7.70
CA CYS A 53 18.00 3.51 -7.79
C CYS A 53 17.87 5.02 -7.48
N MET A 54 16.65 5.51 -7.29
CA MET A 54 16.40 6.90 -6.93
C MET A 54 16.73 7.13 -5.45
N SER A 55 17.29 8.29 -5.12
CA SER A 55 17.46 8.69 -3.73
C SER A 55 16.09 8.89 -3.07
N PRO A 56 15.85 8.31 -1.88
CA PRO A 56 14.57 8.48 -1.21
C PRO A 56 14.36 9.94 -0.80
N PRO A 57 13.11 10.44 -0.80
CA PRO A 57 12.81 11.78 -0.31
C PRO A 57 13.13 11.90 1.18
N THR A 58 13.48 13.12 1.61
CA THR A 58 13.65 13.41 3.05
C THR A 58 12.31 13.36 3.74
N LEU A 59 12.31 12.86 4.98
CA LEU A 59 11.10 12.79 5.79
C LEU A 59 10.92 14.09 6.56
N ASP A 60 9.68 14.58 6.58
CA ASP A 60 9.33 15.77 7.36
C ASP A 60 9.37 15.51 8.87
N VAL A 61 9.30 14.24 9.28
CA VAL A 61 9.33 13.80 10.67
C VAL A 61 10.39 12.70 10.88
N PRO A 62 11.09 12.69 12.03
CA PRO A 62 12.05 11.63 12.34
C PRO A 62 11.37 10.25 12.40
N LEU A 63 11.99 9.24 11.79
CA LEU A 63 11.54 7.84 11.93
C LEU A 63 11.78 7.36 13.36
N GLN A 64 10.72 6.91 14.02
CA GLN A 64 10.82 6.09 15.22
C GLN A 64 10.64 4.65 14.82
N LEU A 65 11.74 3.92 14.65
CA LEU A 65 11.68 2.48 14.41
C LEU A 65 11.17 1.81 15.69
N ILE A 66 10.04 1.13 15.60
CA ILE A 66 9.60 0.20 16.64
C ILE A 66 10.63 -0.93 16.61
N GLY A 67 11.42 -1.04 17.68
CA GLY A 67 12.51 -2.01 17.77
C GLY A 67 12.02 -3.42 17.48
N LYS A 68 12.85 -4.23 16.83
CA LYS A 68 12.58 -5.65 16.62
C LYS A 68 12.37 -6.28 18.00
N ASP A 69 11.15 -6.68 18.31
CA ASP A 69 10.88 -7.47 19.50
C ASP A 69 11.71 -8.75 19.41
N SER A 70 12.77 -8.84 20.22
CA SER A 70 13.65 -10.02 20.31
C SER A 70 12.92 -11.28 20.80
N LYS A 71 11.59 -11.22 20.96
CA LYS A 71 10.70 -12.27 21.46
C LYS A 71 9.82 -12.89 20.35
N PHE A 72 9.97 -12.51 19.08
CA PHE A 72 9.43 -13.31 17.98
C PHE A 72 10.19 -14.64 17.95
N LYS A 73 9.67 -15.64 18.67
CA LYS A 73 10.02 -17.04 18.44
C LYS A 73 9.74 -17.32 16.97
N ASP A 74 10.66 -17.99 16.31
CA ASP A 74 10.46 -18.49 14.95
C ASP A 74 9.14 -19.26 14.92
N VAL A 75 8.11 -18.65 14.33
CA VAL A 75 6.87 -19.36 14.04
C VAL A 75 7.24 -20.33 12.93
N GLN A 76 7.54 -21.58 13.29
CA GLN A 76 7.52 -22.67 12.31
C GLN A 76 6.08 -22.82 11.86
N TRP A 77 5.79 -22.39 10.64
CA TRP A 77 4.59 -22.79 9.94
C TRP A 77 4.74 -24.28 9.63
N GLU A 78 4.14 -25.12 10.46
CA GLU A 78 3.99 -26.54 10.16
C GLU A 78 2.98 -26.66 9.02
N ASP A 79 3.38 -27.35 7.95
CA ASP A 79 2.58 -27.60 6.75
C ASP A 79 1.52 -28.70 7.02
N GLU A 80 0.74 -28.51 8.09
CA GLU A 80 -0.27 -29.46 8.57
C GLU A 80 -1.67 -28.87 8.42
N GLY A 81 -2.21 -29.04 7.21
CA GLY A 81 -3.59 -29.51 7.03
C GLY A 81 -4.73 -28.53 7.27
N VAL A 82 -4.99 -27.64 6.30
CA VAL A 82 -6.38 -27.14 6.07
C VAL A 82 -6.72 -27.22 4.57
N LEU A 83 -6.86 -28.46 4.07
CA LEU A 83 -7.47 -28.75 2.77
C LEU A 83 -8.95 -29.18 2.87
N ALA A 84 -9.66 -28.85 3.95
CA ALA A 84 -11.04 -29.29 4.10
C ALA A 84 -11.90 -28.27 4.84
N GLN A 85 -12.22 -27.13 4.21
CA GLN A 85 -13.48 -26.42 4.51
C GLN A 85 -13.82 -25.31 3.51
N SER A 86 -13.79 -25.52 2.18
CA SER A 86 -14.42 -24.51 1.28
C SER A 86 -14.75 -24.98 -0.14
N LEU A 87 -15.21 -26.22 -0.33
CA LEU A 87 -15.80 -26.64 -1.61
C LEU A 87 -17.05 -27.53 -1.47
N GLU A 88 -17.76 -27.39 -0.36
CA GLU A 88 -19.18 -27.72 -0.27
C GLU A 88 -19.85 -26.66 0.59
N ILE A 89 -20.39 -25.63 -0.08
CA ILE A 89 -21.62 -24.88 0.23
C ILE A 89 -21.78 -23.92 -0.97
N PHE A 90 -22.62 -24.38 -1.91
CA PHE A 90 -23.03 -23.84 -3.21
C PHE A 90 -22.09 -24.02 -4.41
#